data_AF-U5X035-F1
#
_entry.id   AF-U5X035-F1
#
_cell.length_a   1.000
_cell.length_b   1.000
_cell.length_c   1.000
_cell.angle_alpha   90.00
_cell.angle_beta   90.00
_cell.angle_gamma   90.00
#
_symmetry.space_group_name_H-M   'P 1'
#
loop_
_entity.id
_entity.type
_entity.pdbx_description
1 polymer ?
#
loop_
_entity_poly.entity_id
_entity_poly.type
_entity_poly.pdbx_seq_one_letter_code
_entity_poly.pdbx_strand_id
1 'polypeptide(L)'
;MSRDRTAYLRQLALDSLNRYSGGFADLERVDRDLKSIIRSLNDVADPSWTSSLLRLWGQLEIIYALALDEERFRLTEEEEVYVRGVIAELVAELQGYELPPVRDTGEDAR
;
A
#
# COMPACT_ATOMS: atom_id res chain seq x y z
N MET A 1 -0.21 -9.88 18.63
CA MET A 1 -0.29 -8.40 18.69
C MET A 1 0.31 -7.76 17.43
N SER A 2 1.66 -7.64 17.28
CA SER A 2 2.24 -7.00 16.08
C SER A 2 1.93 -7.77 14.79
N ARG A 3 2.11 -9.10 14.78
CA ARG A 3 1.83 -9.96 13.61
C ARG A 3 0.37 -9.87 13.14
N ASP A 4 -0.59 -9.92 14.06
CA ASP A 4 -2.03 -9.84 13.72
C ASP A 4 -2.39 -8.46 13.16
N ARG A 5 -1.80 -7.40 13.73
CA ARG A 5 -1.95 -6.03 13.22
C ARG A 5 -1.36 -5.88 11.82
N THR A 6 -0.17 -6.43 11.57
CA THR A 6 0.45 -6.45 10.23
C THR A 6 -0.40 -7.22 9.23
N ALA A 7 -0.92 -8.41 9.61
CA ALA A 7 -1.80 -9.21 8.77
C ALA A 7 -3.10 -8.47 8.40
N TYR A 8 -3.71 -7.81 9.38
CA TYR A 8 -4.92 -7.00 9.19
C TYR A 8 -4.67 -5.82 8.26
N LEU A 9 -3.62 -5.03 8.51
CA LEU A 9 -3.27 -3.87 7.68
C LEU A 9 -2.91 -4.30 6.24
N ARG A 10 -2.22 -5.42 6.08
CA ARG A 10 -1.94 -6.02 4.76
C ARG A 10 -3.23 -6.36 4.03
N GLN A 11 -4.20 -7.00 4.70
CA GLN A 11 -5.49 -7.31 4.10
C GLN A 11 -6.27 -6.04 3.73
N LEU A 12 -6.24 -5.02 4.59
CA LEU A 12 -6.90 -3.75 4.33
C LEU A 12 -6.31 -3.03 3.10
N ALA A 13 -4.99 -3.09 2.91
CA ALA A 13 -4.34 -2.57 1.71
C ALA A 13 -4.77 -3.35 0.46
N LEU A 14 -4.78 -4.68 0.52
CA LEU A 14 -5.24 -5.54 -0.59
C LEU A 14 -6.70 -5.24 -0.95
N ASP A 15 -7.59 -5.10 0.02
CA ASP A 15 -8.99 -4.79 -0.20
C ASP A 15 -9.18 -3.41 -0.86
N SER A 16 -8.37 -2.42 -0.48
CA SER A 16 -8.40 -1.10 -1.10
C SER A 16 -7.90 -1.14 -2.56
N LEU A 17 -6.81 -1.86 -2.82
CA LEU A 17 -6.21 -2.00 -4.15
C LEU A 17 -7.10 -2.80 -5.10
N ASN A 18 -7.70 -3.91 -4.65
CA ASN A 18 -8.58 -4.76 -5.46
C ASN A 18 -9.87 -4.06 -5.91
N ARG A 19 -10.22 -2.93 -5.28
CA ARG A 19 -11.34 -2.08 -5.68
C ARG A 19 -10.97 -1.01 -6.70
N TYR A 20 -9.70 -0.89 -7.08
CA TYR A 20 -9.28 0.04 -8.12
C TYR A 20 -9.79 -0.44 -9.48
N SER A 21 -10.78 0.26 -10.03
CA SER A 21 -11.37 -0.04 -11.34
C SER A 21 -10.79 0.83 -12.45
N GLY A 22 -10.17 1.95 -12.08
CA GLY A 22 -9.51 2.89 -12.97
C GLY A 22 -9.93 4.32 -12.73
N GLY A 23 -9.17 5.25 -13.30
CA GLY A 23 -9.48 6.67 -13.28
C GLY A 23 -9.09 7.39 -12.00
N PHE A 24 -9.32 8.70 -12.05
CA PHE A 24 -8.80 9.65 -11.07
C PHE A 24 -9.43 9.51 -9.68
N ALA A 25 -10.75 9.35 -9.61
CA ALA A 25 -11.45 9.22 -8.31
C ALA A 25 -11.05 7.96 -7.55
N ASP A 26 -10.84 6.84 -8.26
CA ASP A 26 -10.35 5.61 -7.65
C ASP A 26 -8.89 5.75 -7.21
N LEU A 27 -8.06 6.47 -7.98
CA LEU A 27 -6.68 6.78 -7.61
C LEU A 27 -6.62 7.63 -6.33
N GLU A 28 -7.44 8.68 -6.23
CA GLU A 28 -7.54 9.51 -5.02
C GLU A 28 -7.88 8.66 -3.78
N ARG A 29 -8.88 7.77 -3.91
CA ARG A 29 -9.27 6.88 -2.83
C ARG A 29 -8.12 5.96 -2.42
N VAL A 30 -7.46 5.33 -3.40
CA VAL A 30 -6.34 4.43 -3.15
C VAL A 30 -5.17 5.18 -2.48
N ASP A 31 -4.80 6.35 -2.97
CA ASP A 31 -3.73 7.17 -2.39
C ASP A 31 -3.99 7.45 -0.90
N ARG A 32 -5.21 7.92 -0.60
CA ARG A 32 -5.63 8.24 0.77
C ARG A 32 -5.60 7.02 1.70
N ASP A 33 -6.17 5.89 1.23
CA ASP A 33 -6.23 4.65 2.01
C ASP A 33 -4.82 4.12 2.28
N LEU A 34 -3.99 3.99 1.25
CA LEU A 34 -2.63 3.46 1.35
C LEU A 34 -1.73 4.34 2.22
N LYS A 35 -1.84 5.66 2.13
CA LYS A 35 -1.08 6.58 2.99
C LYS A 35 -1.27 6.28 4.48
N SER A 36 -2.52 6.04 4.89
CA SER A 36 -2.85 5.72 6.29
C SER A 36 -2.36 4.33 6.68
N ILE A 37 -2.54 3.35 5.80
CA ILE A 37 -2.18 1.95 6.04
C ILE A 37 -0.66 1.77 6.09
N ILE A 38 0.08 2.32 5.14
CA ILE A 38 1.55 2.22 5.06
C ILE A 38 2.20 2.91 6.25
N ARG A 39 1.70 4.07 6.69
CA ARG A 39 2.15 4.69 7.96
C ARG A 39 1.96 3.74 9.14
N SER A 40 0.79 3.11 9.23
CA SER A 40 0.52 2.14 10.31
C SER A 40 1.40 0.89 10.21
N LEU A 41 1.74 0.44 9.00
CA LEU A 41 2.64 -0.69 8.76
C LEU A 41 4.08 -0.36 9.13
N ASN A 42 4.57 0.86 8.84
CA ASN A 42 5.91 1.31 9.22
C ASN A 42 6.17 1.21 10.72
N ASP A 43 5.14 1.32 11.55
CA ASP A 43 5.26 1.24 13.00
C ASP A 43 5.43 -0.20 13.52
N VAL A 44 5.06 -1.22 12.74
CA VAL A 44 4.89 -2.60 13.25
C VAL A 44 5.47 -3.72 12.37
N ALA A 45 5.76 -3.42 11.11
CA ALA A 45 6.24 -4.39 10.14
C ALA A 45 7.73 -4.17 9.81
N ASP A 46 8.29 -5.08 9.00
CA ASP A 46 9.69 -5.03 8.63
C ASP A 46 10.00 -3.76 7.79
N PRO A 47 11.02 -2.95 8.17
CA PRO A 47 11.34 -1.70 7.49
C PRO A 47 11.71 -1.85 6.01
N SER A 48 12.31 -2.99 5.61
CA SER A 48 12.70 -3.20 4.22
C SER A 48 11.48 -3.41 3.34
N TRP A 49 10.49 -4.16 3.83
CA TRP A 49 9.22 -4.36 3.15
C TRP A 49 8.40 -3.08 3.08
N THR A 50 8.25 -2.35 4.19
CA THR A 50 7.46 -1.11 4.20
C THR A 50 8.11 0.00 3.40
N SER A 51 9.45 0.00 3.24
CA SER A 51 10.16 0.89 2.32
C SER A 51 9.79 0.63 0.85
N SER A 52 9.64 -0.64 0.45
CA SER A 52 9.16 -0.99 -0.89
C SER A 52 7.73 -0.49 -1.12
N LEU A 53 6.84 -0.67 -0.13
CA LEU A 53 5.46 -0.17 -0.20
C LEU A 53 5.42 1.37 -0.31
N LEU A 54 6.22 2.07 0.50
CA LEU A 54 6.36 3.53 0.44
C LEU A 54 6.80 4.02 -0.93
N ARG A 55 7.77 3.34 -1.55
CA ARG A 55 8.26 3.70 -2.89
C ARG A 55 7.16 3.60 -3.93
N LEU A 56 6.43 2.48 -3.95
CA LEU A 56 5.35 2.25 -4.91
C LEU A 56 4.16 3.20 -4.68
N TRP A 57 3.77 3.41 -3.41
CA TRP A 57 2.74 4.39 -3.08
C TRP A 57 3.16 5.81 -3.51
N GLY A 58 4.42 6.19 -3.30
CA GLY A 58 4.93 7.50 -3.74
C GLY A 58 4.82 7.72 -5.25
N GLN A 59 4.94 6.66 -6.07
CA GLN A 59 4.70 6.77 -7.52
C GLN A 59 3.23 7.10 -7.83
N LEU A 60 2.28 6.50 -7.10
CA LEU A 60 0.85 6.85 -7.22
C LEU A 60 0.57 8.28 -6.77
N GLU A 61 1.13 8.68 -5.62
CA GLU A 61 0.97 10.02 -5.05
C GLU A 61 1.49 11.10 -6.02
N ILE A 62 2.61 10.84 -6.71
CA ILE A 62 3.15 11.75 -7.72
C ILE A 62 2.17 11.95 -8.89
N ILE A 63 1.63 10.86 -9.47
CA ILE A 63 0.67 10.98 -10.59
C ILE A 63 -0.58 11.73 -10.14
N TYR A 64 -1.10 11.41 -8.97
CA TYR A 64 -2.26 12.10 -8.39
C TYR A 64 -1.99 13.59 -8.18
N ALA A 65 -0.83 13.94 -7.61
CA ALA A 65 -0.43 15.31 -7.34
C ALA A 65 -0.21 16.12 -8.63
N LEU A 66 0.40 15.53 -9.66
CA LEU A 66 0.58 16.18 -10.97
C LEU A 66 -0.76 16.46 -11.64
N ALA A 67 -1.69 15.51 -11.64
CA ALA A 67 -3.02 15.72 -12.17
C ALA A 67 -3.77 16.84 -11.41
N LEU A 68 -3.62 16.93 -10.08
CA LEU A 68 -4.17 18.02 -9.29
C LEU A 68 -3.54 19.38 -9.59
N ASP A 69 -2.21 19.44 -9.71
CA ASP A 69 -1.45 20.67 -10.04
C ASP A 69 -1.87 21.23 -11.41
N GLU A 70 -2.17 20.34 -12.35
CA GLU A 70 -2.69 20.68 -13.68
C GLU A 70 -4.22 20.92 -13.71
N GLU A 71 -4.88 20.94 -12.54
CA GLU A 71 -6.34 21.07 -12.37
C GLU A 71 -7.15 20.02 -13.18
N ARG A 72 -6.56 18.85 -13.40
CA ARG A 72 -7.19 17.72 -14.09
C ARG A 72 -7.77 16.70 -13.12
N PHE A 73 -9.09 16.54 -13.18
CA PHE A 73 -9.80 15.47 -12.46
C PHE A 73 -9.95 14.19 -13.30
N ARG A 74 -8.95 13.90 -14.13
CA ARG A 74 -8.89 12.72 -15.01
C ARG A 74 -7.44 12.34 -15.27
N LEU A 75 -7.21 11.04 -15.47
CA LEU A 75 -5.92 10.52 -15.93
C LEU A 75 -5.89 10.51 -17.46
N THR A 76 -4.70 10.69 -18.02
CA THR A 76 -4.42 10.33 -19.41
C THR A 76 -4.35 8.80 -19.54
N GLU A 77 -4.40 8.29 -20.77
CA GLU A 77 -4.29 6.86 -21.02
C GLU A 77 -2.93 6.29 -20.56
N GLU A 78 -1.85 7.04 -20.77
CA GLU A 78 -0.50 6.66 -20.32
C GLU A 78 -0.40 6.62 -18.79
N GLU A 79 -0.96 7.63 -18.11
CA GLU A 79 -1.05 7.66 -16.64
C GLU A 79 -1.87 6.48 -16.11
N GLU A 80 -3.00 6.17 -16.75
CA GLU A 80 -3.85 5.04 -16.36
C GLU A 80 -3.11 3.69 -16.49
N VAL A 81 -2.39 3.47 -17.59
CA VAL A 81 -1.56 2.27 -17.79
C VAL A 81 -0.46 2.19 -16.73
N TYR A 82 0.23 3.31 -16.46
CA TYR A 82 1.28 3.36 -15.46
C TYR A 82 0.73 3.07 -14.05
N VAL A 83 -0.37 3.71 -13.66
CA VAL A 83 -1.03 3.48 -12.37
C VAL A 83 -1.44 2.02 -12.22
N ARG A 84 -2.03 1.39 -13.25
CA ARG A 84 -2.37 -0.04 -13.22
C ARG A 84 -1.15 -0.93 -13.00
N GLY A 85 0.00 -0.58 -13.60
CA GLY A 85 1.27 -1.26 -13.37
C GLY A 85 1.70 -1.19 -11.90
N VAL A 86 1.71 0.02 -11.34
CA VAL A 86 2.10 0.23 -9.93
C VAL A 86 1.13 -0.46 -8.96
N ILE A 87 -0.18 -0.43 -9.24
CA ILE A 87 -1.19 -1.17 -8.46
C ILE A 87 -0.93 -2.67 -8.49
N ALA A 88 -0.58 -3.24 -9.64
CA ALA A 88 -0.25 -4.65 -9.76
C ALA A 88 1.01 -5.03 -8.96
N GLU A 89 2.04 -4.17 -9.00
CA GLU A 89 3.25 -4.35 -8.18
C GLU A 89 2.95 -4.29 -6.68
N LEU A 90 2.14 -3.32 -6.23
CA LEU A 90 1.70 -3.22 -4.84
C LEU A 90 0.95 -4.48 -4.39
N VAL A 91 0.04 -4.99 -5.22
CA VAL A 91 -0.69 -6.24 -4.93
C VAL A 91 0.28 -7.41 -4.82
N ALA A 92 1.25 -7.54 -5.71
CA ALA A 92 2.25 -8.59 -5.67
C ALA A 92 3.12 -8.53 -4.41
N GLU A 93 3.61 -7.35 -4.02
CA GLU A 93 4.39 -7.13 -2.80
C GLU A 93 3.60 -7.47 -1.53
N LEU A 94 2.31 -7.11 -1.49
CA LEU A 94 1.45 -7.41 -0.35
C LEU A 94 1.10 -8.91 -0.28
N GLN A 95 0.88 -9.58 -1.42
CA GLN A 95 0.59 -11.02 -1.47
C GLN A 95 1.82 -11.86 -1.15
N GLY A 96 3.00 -11.44 -1.63
CA GLY A 96 4.27 -12.14 -1.45
C GLY A 96 4.89 -11.97 -0.06
N TYR A 97 4.38 -11.06 0.77
CA TYR A 97 4.95 -10.82 2.10
C TYR A 97 4.69 -11.98 3.07
N GLU A 98 5.77 -12.63 3.48
CA GLU A 98 5.75 -13.63 4.55
C GLU A 98 5.77 -12.96 5.93
N LEU A 99 4.74 -13.22 6.73
CA LEU A 99 4.67 -12.69 8.08
C LEU A 99 5.77 -13.32 8.96
N PRO A 100 6.64 -12.52 9.60
CA PRO A 100 7.69 -13.03 10.46
C PRO A 100 7.10 -13.87 11.59
N PRO A 101 7.73 -15.01 11.97
CA PRO A 101 7.19 -15.95 12.96
C PRO A 101 6.82 -15.22 14.26
N VAL A 102 5.71 -15.62 14.88
CA VAL A 102 5.43 -15.19 16.25
C VAL A 102 6.58 -15.70 17.09
N ARG A 103 7.40 -14.80 17.63
CA ARG A 103 8.27 -15.17 18.74
C ARG A 103 7.33 -15.44 19.90
N ASP A 104 7.06 -16.72 20.18
CA ASP A 104 6.65 -17.10 21.53
C ASP A 104 7.80 -16.62 22.42
N THR A 105 7.63 -15.47 23.04
CA THR A 105 8.29 -15.20 24.30
C THR A 105 7.68 -16.20 25.27
N GLY A 106 8.17 -17.44 25.22
CA GLY A 106 8.13 -18.31 26.37
C GLY A 106 8.75 -17.50 27.49
N GLU A 107 7.92 -17.09 28.44
CA GLU A 107 8.39 -16.84 29.79
C GLU A 107 9.17 -18.09 30.19
N ASP A 108 10.50 -18.00 30.13
CA ASP A 108 11.36 -18.87 30.90
C ASP A 108 11.03 -18.60 32.37
N ALA A 109 10.02 -19.29 32.87
CA ALA A 109 9.79 -19.46 34.28
C ALA A 109 10.91 -20.35 34.82
N ARG A 110 12.00 -19.71 35.28
CA ARG A 110 12.93 -20.29 36.25
C ARG A 110 13.39 -19.23 37.24
#